data_AF-A0A2E4ED09-F1
#
_entry.id   AF-A0A2E4ED09-F1
#
_cell.length_a   1.000
_cell.length_b   1.000
_cell.length_c   1.000
_cell.angle_alpha   90.00
_cell.angle_beta   90.00
_cell.angle_gamma   90.00
#
_symmetry.space_group_name_H-M   'P 1'
#
loop_
_entity.id
_entity.type
_entity.pdbx_description
1 polymer ?
#
loop_
_entity_poly.entity_id
_entity_poly.type
_entity_poly.pdbx_seq_one_letter_code
_entity_poly.pdbx_strand_id
1 'polypeptide(L)'
;MIAEYVFKTGFELLHFWAEFVTPTDFGKNDGVSVNGQFIHCISDDVEKARVMIDEHYKSIGVSCKEIELVKPRTTKNSDLKYLSNPTQVLGYDGAVTAKTESAKKVLQLMDSEEDGGCRYQEFVRQVSNEDGISYEQLEAELDPFV
;
A
#
# COMPACT_ATOMS: atom_id res chain seq x y z
N MET A 1 10.85 -9.45 -7.75
CA MET A 1 10.13 -8.86 -6.60
C MET A 1 9.90 -7.38 -6.86
N ILE A 2 8.63 -6.95 -6.91
CA ILE A 2 8.21 -5.56 -7.19
C ILE A 2 9.00 -4.55 -6.34
N ALA A 3 9.16 -4.83 -5.06
CA ALA A 3 9.80 -3.88 -4.16
C ALA A 3 11.33 -3.70 -4.38
N GLU A 4 12.04 -4.65 -4.99
CA GLU A 4 13.44 -4.41 -5.42
C GLU A 4 13.52 -3.49 -6.65
N TYR A 5 12.54 -3.57 -7.54
CA TYR A 5 12.45 -2.70 -8.72
C TYR A 5 12.19 -1.26 -8.29
N VAL A 6 11.24 -1.06 -7.37
CA VAL A 6 10.91 0.21 -6.74
C VAL A 6 12.15 0.96 -6.22
N PHE A 7 12.95 0.31 -5.38
CA PHE A 7 14.14 0.97 -4.81
C PHE A 7 15.23 1.23 -5.85
N LYS A 8 15.36 0.38 -6.87
CA LYS A 8 16.30 0.62 -7.99
C LYS A 8 15.88 1.79 -8.88
N THR A 9 14.58 2.11 -8.95
CA THR A 9 14.06 3.25 -9.71
C THR A 9 14.21 4.61 -9.00
N GLY A 10 14.82 4.65 -7.81
CA GLY A 10 15.12 5.89 -7.09
C GLY A 10 14.11 6.27 -6.00
N PHE A 11 13.13 5.41 -5.72
CA PHE A 11 12.25 5.57 -4.57
C PHE A 11 12.95 5.14 -3.28
N GLU A 12 12.58 5.78 -2.17
CA GLU A 12 13.14 5.52 -0.85
C GLU A 12 12.00 5.22 0.14
N LEU A 13 12.29 4.39 1.15
CA LEU A 13 11.39 4.23 2.29
C LEU A 13 11.64 5.39 3.25
N LEU A 14 10.61 6.21 3.45
CA LEU A 14 10.60 7.35 4.34
C LEU A 14 9.86 7.01 5.61
N HIS A 15 10.40 7.46 6.74
CA HIS A 15 9.84 7.22 8.06
C HIS A 15 9.47 8.55 8.72
N PHE A 16 8.18 8.71 8.96
CA PHE A 16 7.59 9.92 9.52
C PHE A 16 7.01 9.66 10.90
N TRP A 17 7.09 10.67 11.76
CA TRP A 17 6.26 10.80 12.94
C TRP A 17 5.17 11.81 12.61
N ALA A 18 3.91 11.37 12.64
CA ALA A 18 2.77 12.27 12.49
C ALA A 18 2.08 12.45 13.83
N GLU A 19 1.88 13.69 14.24
CA GLU A 19 1.04 14.05 15.37
C GLU A 19 -0.34 14.46 14.84
N PHE A 20 -1.40 13.91 15.42
CA PHE A 20 -2.78 14.18 15.04
C PHE A 20 -3.48 15.09 16.05
N VAL A 21 -4.41 15.90 15.56
CA VAL A 21 -5.26 16.72 16.42
C VAL A 21 -6.19 15.79 17.19
N THR A 22 -6.16 15.85 18.53
CA THR A 22 -7.09 15.13 19.38
C THR A 22 -8.49 15.67 19.14
N PRO A 23 -9.52 14.82 19.01
CA PRO A 23 -10.90 15.28 18.91
C PRO A 23 -11.36 15.77 20.29
N THR A 24 -10.80 16.89 20.78
CA THR A 24 -11.36 17.60 21.93
C THR A 24 -12.62 18.39 21.57
N ASP A 25 -13.00 18.48 20.29
CA ASP A 25 -14.15 19.29 19.85
C ASP A 25 -15.18 18.54 18.97
N PHE A 26 -15.32 17.22 19.15
CA PHE A 26 -16.53 16.49 18.72
C PHE A 26 -17.43 16.06 19.89
N GLY A 27 -17.37 16.80 21.02
CA GLY A 27 -18.46 16.87 21.98
C GLY A 27 -18.59 15.73 23.01
N LYS A 28 -17.57 14.87 23.20
CA LYS A 28 -17.52 13.99 24.37
C LYS A 28 -16.10 13.84 24.93
N ASN A 29 -15.92 14.37 26.13
CA ASN A 29 -14.82 14.03 27.03
C ASN A 29 -15.03 12.58 27.47
N ASP A 30 -14.25 11.65 26.93
CA ASP A 30 -13.81 10.48 27.70
C ASP A 30 -12.45 10.05 27.16
N GLY A 31 -11.47 10.12 28.05
CA GLY A 31 -10.06 10.15 27.71
C GLY A 31 -9.52 8.86 27.12
N VAL A 32 -8.91 8.99 25.95
CA VAL A 32 -7.65 8.38 25.49
C VAL A 32 -7.14 9.44 24.47
N SER A 33 -5.86 9.72 24.23
CA SER A 33 -4.93 8.82 23.54
C SER A 33 -3.63 9.53 23.23
N VAL A 34 -2.56 8.74 23.10
CA VAL A 34 -1.31 9.15 22.44
C VAL A 34 -1.64 9.46 20.99
N ASN A 35 -1.44 10.69 20.53
CA ASN A 35 -1.87 11.13 19.19
C ASN A 35 -0.76 11.14 18.14
N GLY A 36 0.34 10.44 18.39
CA GLY A 36 1.43 10.30 17.45
C GLY A 36 1.46 8.91 16.83
N GLN A 37 1.72 8.80 15.53
CA GLN A 37 1.96 7.53 14.86
C GLN A 37 3.22 7.59 13.99
N PHE A 38 3.97 6.49 13.99
CA PHE A 38 5.01 6.24 13.01
C PHE A 38 4.41 5.75 11.70
N ILE A 39 4.74 6.44 10.62
CA ILE A 39 4.23 6.19 9.28
C ILE A 39 5.39 5.91 8.35
N HIS A 40 5.28 4.82 7.62
CA HIS A 40 6.21 4.50 6.55
C HIS A 40 5.58 4.88 5.22
N CYS A 41 6.30 5.63 4.39
CA CYS A 41 5.83 6.05 3.07
C CYS A 41 6.93 5.84 2.04
N ILE A 42 6.60 5.29 0.87
CA ILE A 42 7.57 5.11 -0.21
C ILE A 42 7.42 6.26 -1.19
N SER A 43 8.49 7.02 -1.39
CA SER A 43 8.49 8.18 -2.29
C SER A 43 9.89 8.49 -2.80
N ASP A 44 9.97 9.13 -3.96
CA ASP A 44 11.20 9.72 -4.50
C ASP A 44 11.53 11.09 -3.85
N ASP A 45 10.55 11.70 -3.18
CA ASP A 45 10.65 13.01 -2.55
C ASP A 45 9.96 13.07 -1.17
N VAL A 46 10.57 13.80 -0.23
CA VAL A 46 10.06 13.92 1.15
C VAL A 46 8.82 14.79 1.23
N GLU A 47 8.73 15.87 0.47
CA GLU A 47 7.56 16.75 0.50
C GLU A 47 6.35 16.07 -0.15
N LYS A 48 6.54 15.36 -1.27
CA LYS A 48 5.47 14.52 -1.84
C LYS A 48 4.94 13.51 -0.83
N ALA A 49 5.82 12.83 -0.09
CA ALA A 49 5.40 11.88 0.93
C ALA A 49 4.63 12.53 2.07
N ARG A 50 5.04 13.72 2.51
CA ARG A 50 4.30 14.50 3.51
C ARG A 50 2.90 14.83 3.04
N VAL A 51 2.75 15.29 1.79
CA VAL A 51 1.45 15.60 1.19
C VAL A 51 0.58 14.34 1.11
N MET A 52 1.12 13.21 0.64
CA MET A 52 0.39 11.94 0.58
C MET A 52 -0.13 11.49 1.95
N ILE A 53 0.70 11.63 2.99
CA ILE A 53 0.29 11.31 4.37
C ILE A 53 -0.84 12.24 4.81
N ASP A 54 -0.67 13.55 4.66
CA ASP A 54 -1.67 14.53 5.08
C ASP A 54 -3.02 14.35 4.35
N GLU A 55 -3.00 14.14 3.03
CA GLU A 55 -4.22 13.88 2.24
C GLU A 55 -4.91 12.57 2.63
N HIS A 56 -4.14 11.51 2.90
CA HIS A 56 -4.70 10.24 3.36
C HIS A 56 -5.46 10.41 4.68
N TYR A 57 -4.87 11.03 5.68
CA TYR A 57 -5.53 11.22 6.98
C TYR A 57 -6.71 12.19 6.89
N LYS A 58 -6.61 13.25 6.08
CA LYS A 58 -7.75 14.13 5.80
C LYS A 58 -8.93 13.38 5.18
N SER A 59 -8.67 12.44 4.27
CA SER A 59 -9.72 11.65 3.61
C SER A 59 -10.53 10.78 4.57
N ILE A 60 -9.91 10.36 5.68
CA ILE A 60 -10.56 9.58 6.75
C ILE A 60 -11.05 10.45 7.92
N GLY A 61 -11.06 11.77 7.76
CA GLY A 61 -11.57 12.71 8.75
C GLY A 61 -10.62 12.99 9.92
N VAL A 62 -9.33 12.69 9.76
CA VAL A 62 -8.28 12.93 10.77
C VAL A 62 -7.42 14.11 10.33
N SER A 63 -7.27 15.11 11.20
CA SER A 63 -6.38 16.24 10.93
C SER A 63 -4.98 15.95 11.48
N CYS A 64 -3.97 16.03 10.62
CA CYS A 64 -2.57 16.08 11.05
C CYS A 64 -2.25 17.46 11.63
N LYS A 65 -1.56 17.50 12.76
CA LYS A 65 -0.98 18.69 13.37
C LYS A 65 0.44 18.92 12.86
N GLU A 66 1.23 17.85 12.78
CA GLU A 66 2.63 17.91 12.38
C GLU A 66 3.08 16.58 11.75
N ILE A 67 3.95 16.63 10.74
CA ILE A 67 4.54 15.46 10.06
C ILE A 67 6.06 15.65 9.95
N GLU A 68 6.81 15.02 10.85
CA GLU A 68 8.26 15.13 10.93
C GLU A 68 8.97 13.89 10.37
N LEU A 69 10.04 14.10 9.61
CA LEU A 69 10.89 13.01 9.14
C LEU A 69 11.85 12.58 10.26
N VAL A 70 11.78 11.31 10.68
CA VAL A 70 12.49 10.82 11.89
C VAL A 70 13.91 10.30 11.61
N LYS A 71 14.28 10.15 10.32
CA LYS A 71 15.56 9.64 9.76
C LYS A 71 15.86 8.13 9.94
N PRO A 72 16.68 7.53 9.03
CA PRO A 72 17.06 8.01 7.70
C PRO A 72 16.19 7.38 6.59
N ARG A 73 16.24 7.96 5.38
CA ARG A 73 15.80 7.34 4.12
C ARG A 73 16.50 5.99 3.96
N THR A 74 15.76 4.91 3.75
CA THR A 74 16.34 3.56 3.61
C THR A 74 15.96 2.91 2.28
N THR A 75 16.92 2.17 1.72
CA THR A 75 16.81 1.46 0.42
C THR A 75 17.29 0.01 0.53
N LYS A 76 17.38 -0.54 1.74
CA LYS A 76 18.02 -1.84 1.99
C LYS A 76 17.01 -2.98 1.84
N ASN A 77 17.50 -4.15 1.44
CA ASN A 77 16.68 -5.37 1.34
C ASN A 77 16.01 -5.80 2.68
N SER A 78 16.52 -5.33 3.83
CA SER A 78 15.85 -5.50 5.14
C SER A 78 14.48 -4.85 5.18
N ASP A 79 14.29 -3.79 4.41
CA ASP A 79 13.11 -2.94 4.42
C ASP A 79 11.98 -3.62 3.63
N LEU A 80 12.32 -4.49 2.67
CA LEU A 80 11.39 -5.38 1.96
C LEU A 80 10.62 -6.31 2.92
N LYS A 81 11.27 -6.78 3.99
CA LYS A 81 10.63 -7.60 5.03
C LYS A 81 9.65 -6.79 5.89
N TYR A 82 9.93 -5.50 6.09
CA TYR A 82 9.00 -4.59 6.77
C TYR A 82 7.80 -4.25 5.87
N LEU A 83 8.03 -4.04 4.57
CA LEU A 83 6.95 -3.83 3.59
C LEU A 83 6.03 -5.05 3.42
N SER A 84 6.53 -6.26 3.65
CA SER A 84 5.70 -7.48 3.68
C SER A 84 4.82 -7.60 4.94
N ASN A 85 4.93 -6.68 5.91
CA ASN A 85 4.12 -6.65 7.12
C ASN A 85 3.15 -5.44 7.08
N PRO A 86 1.86 -5.65 6.78
CA PRO A 86 0.95 -4.61 6.29
C PRO A 86 0.46 -3.59 7.32
N THR A 87 0.87 -3.67 8.59
CA THR A 87 0.18 -2.92 9.65
C THR A 87 0.46 -1.42 9.67
N GLN A 88 1.45 -0.87 8.95
CA GLN A 88 1.88 0.54 9.13
C GLN A 88 2.45 1.27 7.89
N VAL A 89 2.24 0.77 6.67
CA VAL A 89 2.83 1.37 5.44
C VAL A 89 1.76 2.08 4.62
N LEU A 90 1.94 3.38 4.35
CA LEU A 90 1.09 4.19 3.48
C LEU A 90 1.76 4.43 2.12
N GLY A 91 1.14 3.89 1.07
CA GLY A 91 1.19 4.41 -0.30
C GLY A 91 2.50 4.25 -1.08
N TYR A 92 2.34 3.92 -2.36
CA TYR A 92 3.35 3.96 -3.42
C TYR A 92 2.82 4.90 -4.52
N ASP A 93 3.55 5.96 -4.89
CA ASP A 93 3.14 6.94 -5.91
C ASP A 93 3.29 6.41 -7.37
N GLY A 94 3.84 5.20 -7.54
CA GLY A 94 3.71 4.49 -8.81
C GLY A 94 2.33 3.86 -8.89
N ALA A 95 1.33 4.64 -9.36
CA ALA A 95 -0.05 4.23 -9.66
C ALA A 95 -0.41 2.88 -9.02
N VAL A 96 -0.89 2.90 -7.76
CA VAL A 96 -1.50 1.71 -7.16
C VAL A 96 -2.63 1.30 -8.10
N THR A 97 -2.36 0.36 -8.99
CA THR A 97 -3.39 -0.25 -9.82
C THR A 97 -4.30 -0.94 -8.81
N ALA A 98 -5.47 -0.36 -8.58
CA ALA A 98 -6.44 -0.99 -7.71
C ALA A 98 -6.72 -2.36 -8.32
N LYS A 99 -6.44 -3.44 -7.58
CA LYS A 99 -6.77 -4.79 -8.04
C LYS A 99 -8.26 -4.81 -8.33
N THR A 100 -8.63 -5.12 -9.56
CA THR A 100 -10.02 -5.36 -9.92
C THR A 100 -10.51 -6.59 -9.17
N GLU A 101 -11.82 -6.72 -8.98
CA GLU A 101 -12.39 -7.87 -8.26
C GLU A 101 -12.00 -9.21 -8.93
N SER A 102 -11.88 -9.22 -10.25
CA SER A 102 -11.43 -10.38 -11.02
C SER A 102 -9.94 -10.68 -10.81
N ALA A 103 -9.06 -9.67 -10.81
CA ALA A 103 -7.65 -9.87 -10.50
C ALA A 103 -7.43 -10.36 -9.06
N LYS A 104 -8.23 -9.87 -8.09
CA LYS A 104 -8.19 -10.36 -6.70
C LYS A 104 -8.54 -11.85 -6.61
N LYS A 105 -9.57 -12.31 -7.33
CA LYS A 105 -9.96 -13.72 -7.34
C LYS A 105 -8.86 -14.63 -7.88
N VAL A 106 -8.21 -14.25 -8.98
CA VAL A 106 -7.11 -15.04 -9.54
C VAL A 106 -5.96 -15.16 -8.55
N LEU A 107 -5.54 -14.04 -7.95
CA LEU A 107 -4.46 -14.05 -6.96
C LEU A 107 -4.84 -14.86 -5.70
N GLN A 108 -6.09 -14.79 -5.24
CA GLN A 108 -6.57 -15.63 -4.13
C GLN A 108 -6.54 -17.12 -4.47
N LEU A 109 -6.92 -17.51 -5.69
CA LEU A 109 -6.84 -18.90 -6.14
C LEU A 109 -5.39 -19.39 -6.18
N MET A 110 -4.47 -18.56 -6.67
CA MET A 110 -3.04 -18.86 -6.65
C MET A 110 -2.48 -19.03 -5.23
N ASP A 111 -2.89 -18.18 -4.29
CA ASP A 111 -2.43 -18.26 -2.90
C ASP A 111 -3.07 -19.44 -2.13
N SER A 112 -4.23 -19.92 -2.57
CA SER A 112 -4.96 -21.02 -1.93
C SER A 112 -4.47 -22.42 -2.30
N GLU A 113 -3.74 -22.54 -3.42
CA GLU A 113 -3.27 -23.80 -4.00
C GLU A 113 -1.75 -23.88 -3.91
N GLU A 114 -1.20 -25.00 -3.43
CA GLU A 114 0.26 -25.18 -3.23
C GLU A 114 1.06 -25.05 -4.55
N ASP A 115 0.43 -25.43 -5.68
CA ASP A 115 0.95 -25.30 -7.05
C ASP A 115 0.39 -24.08 -7.80
N GLY A 116 -0.12 -23.07 -7.09
CA GLY A 116 -0.91 -21.99 -7.68
C GLY A 116 -0.18 -21.19 -8.76
N GLY A 117 1.14 -21.00 -8.62
CA GLY A 117 1.99 -20.36 -9.63
C GLY A 117 2.06 -21.14 -10.95
N CYS A 118 2.07 -22.47 -10.90
CA CYS A 118 2.10 -23.34 -12.07
C CYS A 118 0.75 -23.38 -12.80
N ARG A 119 -0.34 -23.08 -12.10
CA ARG A 119 -1.72 -23.13 -12.60
C ARG A 119 -2.29 -21.75 -12.92
N TYR A 120 -1.45 -20.71 -12.92
CA TYR A 120 -1.83 -19.33 -13.21
C TYR A 120 -2.75 -19.21 -14.44
N GLN A 121 -2.36 -19.77 -15.58
CA GLN A 121 -3.14 -19.70 -16.82
C GLN A 121 -4.51 -20.38 -16.71
N GLU A 122 -4.65 -21.42 -15.89
CA GLU A 122 -5.93 -22.07 -15.63
C GLU A 122 -6.86 -21.16 -14.82
N PHE A 123 -6.33 -20.49 -13.79
CA PHE A 123 -7.11 -19.58 -12.95
C PHE A 123 -7.53 -18.31 -13.69
N VAL A 124 -6.65 -17.74 -14.51
CA VAL A 124 -7.01 -16.60 -15.38
C VAL A 124 -8.16 -16.99 -16.30
N ARG A 125 -8.08 -18.17 -16.93
CA ARG A 125 -9.12 -18.66 -17.84
C ARG A 125 -10.43 -18.99 -17.13
N GLN A 126 -10.35 -19.49 -15.89
CA GLN A 126 -11.53 -19.76 -15.07
C GLN A 126 -12.24 -18.45 -14.72
N VAL A 127 -11.52 -17.50 -14.13
CA VAL A 127 -12.09 -16.22 -13.68
C VAL A 127 -12.55 -15.36 -14.86
N SER A 128 -11.85 -15.39 -16.00
CA SER A 128 -12.28 -14.65 -17.20
C SER A 128 -13.65 -15.12 -17.71
N ASN A 129 -13.89 -16.43 -17.68
CA ASN A 129 -15.17 -17.02 -18.09
C ASN A 129 -16.29 -16.75 -17.07
N GLU A 130 -15.97 -16.80 -15.77
CA GLU A 130 -16.94 -16.56 -14.70
C GLU A 130 -17.40 -15.10 -14.66
N ASP A 131 -16.48 -14.15 -14.81
CA ASP A 131 -16.77 -12.71 -14.74
C ASP A 131 -17.11 -12.10 -16.11
N GLY A 132 -17.08 -12.90 -17.19
CA GLY A 132 -17.45 -12.46 -18.54
C GLY A 132 -16.49 -11.43 -19.14
N ILE A 133 -15.22 -11.43 -18.70
CA ILE A 133 -14.17 -10.52 -19.18
C ILE A 133 -13.24 -11.24 -20.15
N SER A 134 -12.61 -10.47 -21.05
CA SER A 134 -11.66 -11.07 -21.98
C SER A 134 -10.40 -11.54 -21.25
N TYR A 135 -9.87 -12.69 -21.67
CA TYR A 135 -8.63 -13.25 -21.11
C TYR A 135 -7.48 -12.23 -21.20
N GLU A 136 -7.33 -11.59 -22.36
CA GLU A 136 -6.28 -10.59 -22.62
C GLU A 136 -6.37 -9.37 -21.69
N GLN A 137 -7.60 -8.92 -21.39
CA GLN A 137 -7.82 -7.84 -20.43
C GLN A 137 -7.43 -8.26 -19.01
N LEU A 138 -7.84 -9.44 -18.57
CA LEU A 138 -7.52 -9.93 -17.22
C LEU A 138 -6.02 -10.18 -17.06
N GLU A 139 -5.35 -10.67 -18.09
CA GLU A 139 -3.90 -10.86 -18.11
C GLU A 139 -3.16 -9.51 -18.02
N ALA A 140 -3.61 -8.49 -18.75
CA ALA A 140 -3.06 -7.14 -18.64
C ALA A 140 -3.29 -6.51 -17.25
N GLU A 141 -4.42 -6.81 -16.61
CA GLU A 141 -4.72 -6.38 -15.23
C GLU A 141 -3.85 -7.11 -14.19
N LEU A 142 -3.38 -8.33 -14.48
CA LEU A 142 -2.57 -9.17 -13.60
C LEU A 142 -1.06 -9.00 -13.80
N ASP A 143 -0.62 -8.54 -14.97
CA ASP A 143 0.80 -8.25 -15.31
C ASP A 143 1.58 -7.47 -14.23
N PRO A 144 1.01 -6.45 -13.55
CA PRO A 144 1.74 -5.76 -12.47
C PRO A 144 1.82 -6.54 -11.15
N PHE A 145 1.15 -7.69 -11.00
CA PHE A 145 1.00 -8.42 -9.73
C PHE A 145 1.59 -9.83 -9.71
N VAL A 146 1.86 -10.43 -10.88
CA VAL A 146 2.36 -11.80 -11.07
C VAL A 146 3.81 -11.76 -11.56
#